data_AF-A0A540VGS1-F1
#
_entry.id   AF-A0A540VGS1-F1
#
_cell.length_a   1.000
_cell.length_b   1.000
_cell.length_c   1.000
_cell.angle_alpha   90.00
_cell.angle_beta   90.00
_cell.angle_gamma   90.00
#
_symmetry.space_group_name_H-M   'P 1'
#
loop_
_entity.id
_entity.type
_entity.pdbx_description
1 polymer ?
#
loop_
_entity_poly.entity_id
_entity_poly.type
_entity_poly.pdbx_seq_one_letter_code
_entity_poly.pdbx_strand_id
1 'polypeptide(L)'
;MHIREYQQWLESWDKAREWDKVLPSHTLLHAMEELGEISRLVQMLEGYRPLSPADLEALREELALELSDLQVMIFKLAYLCGIDMEEAMRRGQEKADQRFPDPSTGPAEREAYWRRFKQYLADAALDAPEGE
;
A
#
# COMPACT_ATOMS: atom_id res chain seq x y z
N MET A 1 3.01 -17.67 -7.97
CA MET A 1 3.41 -16.85 -9.12
C MET A 1 4.48 -15.89 -8.65
N HIS A 2 5.59 -15.80 -9.36
CA HIS A 2 6.67 -14.85 -9.09
C HIS A 2 6.29 -13.44 -9.56
N ILE A 3 6.96 -12.42 -9.03
CA ILE A 3 6.64 -11.01 -9.31
C ILE A 3 6.84 -10.71 -10.79
N ARG A 4 7.96 -11.18 -11.35
CA ARG A 4 8.25 -11.03 -12.78
C ARG A 4 7.21 -11.73 -13.66
N GLU A 5 6.79 -12.94 -13.27
CA GLU A 5 5.78 -13.71 -14.02
C GLU A 5 4.43 -12.98 -14.06
N TYR A 6 3.99 -12.43 -12.92
CA TYR A 6 2.75 -11.66 -12.87
C TYR A 6 2.83 -10.39 -13.74
N GLN A 7 3.94 -9.66 -13.64
CA GLN A 7 4.16 -8.45 -14.45
C GLN A 7 4.09 -8.76 -15.96
N GLN A 8 4.73 -9.85 -16.40
CA GLN A 8 4.73 -10.26 -17.81
C GLN A 8 3.34 -10.71 -18.29
N TRP A 9 2.61 -11.43 -17.44
CA TRP A 9 1.22 -11.79 -17.72
C TRP A 9 0.35 -10.55 -17.88
N LEU A 10 0.47 -9.58 -16.97
CA LEU A 10 -0.29 -8.33 -17.02
C LEU A 10 0.03 -7.55 -18.29
N GLU A 11 1.32 -7.38 -18.61
CA GLU A 11 1.74 -6.69 -19.83
C GLU A 11 1.13 -7.33 -21.08
N SER A 12 1.15 -8.66 -21.16
CA SER A 12 0.58 -9.40 -22.29
C SER A 12 -0.95 -9.23 -22.37
N TRP A 13 -1.62 -9.28 -21.23
CA TRP A 13 -3.07 -9.12 -21.11
C TRP A 13 -3.54 -7.70 -21.47
N ASP A 14 -2.77 -6.69 -21.07
CA ASP A 14 -3.05 -5.26 -21.30
C ASP A 14 -2.78 -4.87 -22.76
N LYS A 15 -1.66 -5.35 -23.34
CA LYS A 15 -1.33 -5.17 -24.77
C LYS A 15 -2.33 -5.81 -25.72
N ALA A 16 -2.87 -6.98 -25.36
CA ALA A 16 -3.92 -7.63 -26.14
C ALA A 16 -5.21 -6.78 -26.25
N ARG A 17 -5.37 -5.77 -25.38
CA ARG A 17 -6.48 -4.81 -25.36
C ARG A 17 -6.09 -3.43 -25.88
N GLU A 18 -4.86 -3.28 -26.36
CA GLU A 18 -4.26 -1.99 -26.78
C GLU A 18 -4.23 -0.93 -25.67
N TRP A 19 -4.34 -1.36 -24.41
CA TRP A 19 -4.34 -0.46 -23.25
C TRP A 19 -2.93 -0.01 -22.85
N ASP A 20 -1.91 -0.59 -23.46
CA ASP A 20 -0.51 -0.16 -23.36
C ASP A 20 -0.27 1.19 -24.04
N LYS A 21 -1.23 1.65 -24.87
CA LYS A 21 -1.21 2.99 -25.48
C LYS A 21 -1.64 4.10 -24.52
N VAL A 22 -2.12 3.74 -23.33
CA VAL A 22 -2.44 4.72 -22.28
C VAL A 22 -1.15 5.30 -21.72
N LEU A 23 -1.11 6.63 -21.55
CA LEU A 23 0.07 7.31 -21.04
C LEU A 23 0.39 6.91 -19.59
N PRO A 24 1.68 6.82 -19.21
CA PRO A 24 2.08 6.58 -17.82
C PRO A 24 1.44 7.53 -16.82
N SER A 25 1.21 8.80 -17.20
CA SER A 25 0.54 9.79 -16.35
C SER A 25 -0.92 9.44 -16.05
N HIS A 26 -1.64 8.81 -17.00
CA HIS A 26 -3.01 8.36 -16.76
C HIS A 26 -3.02 7.08 -15.92
N THR A 27 -2.09 6.15 -16.15
CA THR A 27 -1.93 4.99 -15.25
C THR A 27 -1.61 5.42 -13.81
N LEU A 28 -0.77 6.46 -13.64
CA LEU A 28 -0.50 7.03 -12.33
C LEU A 28 -1.76 7.66 -11.70
N LEU A 29 -2.59 8.33 -12.49
CA LEU A 29 -3.87 8.86 -12.02
C LEU A 29 -4.78 7.74 -11.51
N HIS A 30 -4.92 6.64 -12.27
CA HIS A 30 -5.70 5.48 -11.81
C HIS A 30 -5.11 4.86 -10.53
N ALA A 31 -3.79 4.75 -10.41
CA ALA A 31 -3.18 4.31 -9.15
C ALA A 31 -3.55 5.22 -7.96
N MET A 32 -3.72 6.53 -8.18
CA MET A 32 -4.19 7.44 -7.14
C MET A 32 -5.67 7.23 -6.80
N GLU A 33 -6.50 6.86 -7.78
CA GLU A 33 -7.91 6.49 -7.56
C GLU A 33 -8.01 5.23 -6.69
N GLU A 34 -7.29 4.15 -7.03
CA GLU A 34 -7.28 2.92 -6.22
C GLU A 34 -6.73 3.15 -4.80
N LEU A 35 -5.71 4.00 -4.66
CA LEU A 35 -5.20 4.40 -3.35
C LEU A 35 -6.27 5.16 -2.53
N GLY A 36 -7.16 5.90 -3.20
CA GLY A 36 -8.30 6.56 -2.60
C GLY A 36 -9.33 5.56 -2.04
N GLU A 37 -9.63 4.50 -2.78
CA GLU A 37 -10.52 3.41 -2.34
C GLU A 37 -9.91 2.65 -1.15
N ILE A 38 -8.63 2.30 -1.22
CA ILE A 38 -7.89 1.71 -0.07
C ILE A 38 -7.99 2.63 1.15
N SER A 39 -7.78 3.93 0.97
CA SER A 39 -7.87 4.90 2.06
C SER A 39 -9.28 4.94 2.68
N ARG A 40 -10.33 4.85 1.86
CA ARG A 40 -11.72 4.77 2.35
C ARG A 40 -11.92 3.52 3.21
N LEU A 41 -11.42 2.36 2.78
CA LEU A 41 -11.56 1.09 3.50
C LEU A 41 -10.74 1.05 4.79
N VAL A 42 -9.52 1.59 4.79
CA VAL A 42 -8.71 1.72 6.02
C VAL A 42 -9.39 2.64 7.03
N GLN A 43 -9.99 3.75 6.58
CA GLN A 43 -10.79 4.61 7.45
C GLN A 43 -12.01 3.91 8.06
N MET A 44 -12.59 2.93 7.36
CA MET A 44 -13.66 2.08 7.91
C MET A 44 -13.12 1.09 8.95
N LEU A 45 -11.96 0.47 8.70
CA LEU A 45 -11.27 -0.40 9.67
C LEU A 45 -10.92 0.31 10.97
N GLU A 46 -10.50 1.58 10.87
CA GLU A 46 -10.09 2.39 12.02
C GLU A 46 -11.26 3.07 12.74
N GLY A 47 -12.50 2.86 12.28
CA GLY A 47 -13.71 3.46 12.88
C GLY A 47 -13.89 4.96 12.62
N TYR A 48 -13.06 5.58 11.77
CA TYR A 48 -13.29 6.95 11.29
C TYR A 48 -14.53 7.04 10.40
N ARG A 49 -14.83 5.96 9.65
CA ARG A 49 -16.06 5.78 8.89
C ARG A 49 -16.84 4.57 9.39
N PRO A 50 -18.18 4.60 9.34
CA PRO A 50 -18.97 3.42 9.63
C PRO A 50 -18.72 2.33 8.58
N LEU A 51 -18.77 1.07 9.03
CA LEU A 51 -18.77 -0.09 8.14
C LEU A 51 -20.02 -0.07 7.24
N SER A 52 -19.84 -0.43 5.97
CA SER A 52 -20.95 -0.58 5.02
C SER A 52 -20.58 -1.62 3.96
N PRO A 53 -21.12 -2.86 4.04
CA PRO A 53 -22.00 -3.42 5.07
C PRO A 53 -21.30 -3.51 6.44
N ALA A 54 -22.07 -3.72 7.53
CA ALA A 54 -21.55 -3.89 8.89
C ALA A 54 -20.88 -5.27 9.10
N ASP A 55 -19.94 -5.62 8.21
CA ASP A 55 -19.24 -6.88 8.15
C ASP A 55 -17.74 -6.60 7.92
N LEU A 56 -16.92 -6.93 8.92
CA LEU A 56 -15.48 -6.71 8.86
C LEU A 56 -14.77 -7.68 7.91
N GLU A 57 -15.31 -8.89 7.71
CA GLU A 57 -14.68 -9.85 6.80
C GLU A 57 -14.90 -9.42 5.35
N ALA A 58 -16.13 -9.03 5.01
CA ALA A 58 -16.43 -8.44 3.70
C ALA A 58 -15.56 -7.21 3.40
N LEU A 59 -15.33 -6.35 4.41
CA LEU A 59 -14.43 -5.19 4.26
C LEU A 59 -12.98 -5.61 3.98
N ARG A 60 -12.49 -6.68 4.63
CA ARG A 60 -11.14 -7.21 4.39
C ARG A 60 -11.00 -7.82 3.01
N GLU A 61 -12.02 -8.51 2.53
CA GLU A 61 -12.07 -9.05 1.16
C GLU A 61 -12.04 -7.91 0.13
N GLU A 62 -12.85 -6.87 0.32
CA GLU A 62 -12.84 -5.67 -0.54
C GLU A 62 -11.47 -4.99 -0.51
N LEU A 63 -10.88 -4.80 0.66
CA LEU A 63 -9.54 -4.21 0.80
C LEU A 63 -8.47 -5.04 0.08
N ALA A 64 -8.57 -6.36 0.09
CA ALA A 64 -7.65 -7.22 -0.65
C ALA A 64 -7.76 -7.02 -2.17
N LEU A 65 -8.97 -6.77 -2.69
CA LEU A 65 -9.18 -6.45 -4.11
C LEU A 65 -8.63 -5.07 -4.47
N GLU A 66 -8.92 -4.04 -3.67
CA GLU A 66 -8.41 -2.68 -3.93
C GLU A 66 -6.87 -2.61 -3.86
N LEU A 67 -6.25 -3.35 -2.92
CA LEU A 67 -4.80 -3.52 -2.86
C LEU A 67 -4.26 -4.19 -4.14
N SER A 68 -4.99 -5.17 -4.68
CA SER A 68 -4.65 -5.81 -5.94
C SER A 68 -4.77 -4.83 -7.12
N ASP A 69 -5.84 -4.03 -7.18
CA ASP A 69 -6.07 -3.07 -8.26
C ASP A 69 -5.00 -1.97 -8.29
N LEU A 70 -4.62 -1.44 -7.12
CA LEU A 70 -3.46 -0.56 -7.01
C LEU A 70 -2.19 -1.26 -7.52
N GLN A 71 -1.96 -2.51 -7.13
CA GLN A 71 -0.78 -3.26 -7.54
C GLN A 71 -0.74 -3.51 -9.06
N VAL A 72 -1.89 -3.73 -9.71
CA VAL A 72 -2.01 -3.79 -11.18
C VAL A 72 -1.55 -2.47 -11.80
N MET A 73 -2.00 -1.32 -11.29
CA MET A 73 -1.59 -0.02 -11.81
C MET A 73 -0.08 0.23 -11.64
N ILE A 74 0.51 -0.19 -10.51
CA ILE A 74 1.97 -0.10 -10.30
C ILE A 74 2.74 -0.98 -11.28
N PHE A 75 2.31 -2.23 -11.52
CA PHE A 75 2.97 -3.09 -12.52
C PHE A 75 2.80 -2.58 -13.94
N LYS A 76 1.63 -2.00 -14.26
CA LYS A 76 1.40 -1.34 -15.55
C LYS A 76 2.37 -0.18 -15.76
N LEU A 77 2.48 0.71 -14.77
CA LEU A 77 3.42 1.81 -14.80
C LEU A 77 4.86 1.31 -14.97
N ALA A 78 5.24 0.27 -14.25
CA ALA A 78 6.56 -0.32 -14.33
C ALA A 78 6.87 -0.84 -15.74
N TYR A 79 5.98 -1.63 -16.36
CA TYR A 79 6.26 -2.15 -17.70
C TYR A 79 6.25 -1.03 -18.76
N LEU A 80 5.35 -0.03 -18.65
CA LEU A 80 5.33 1.14 -19.55
C LEU A 80 6.64 1.96 -19.46
N CYS A 81 7.31 1.93 -18.31
CA CYS A 81 8.60 2.58 -18.08
C CYS A 81 9.81 1.65 -18.28
N GLY A 82 9.62 0.40 -18.69
CA GLY A 82 10.71 -0.57 -18.89
C GLY A 82 11.41 -1.02 -17.60
N ILE A 83 10.66 -1.07 -16.48
CA ILE A 83 11.16 -1.45 -15.15
C ILE A 83 10.77 -2.89 -14.85
N ASP A 84 11.76 -3.72 -14.52
CA ASP A 84 11.55 -5.05 -13.92
C ASP A 84 11.32 -4.88 -12.40
N MET A 85 10.11 -5.17 -11.95
CA MET A 85 9.74 -4.97 -10.55
C MET A 85 10.38 -5.98 -9.59
N GLU A 86 10.66 -7.20 -10.04
CA GLU A 86 11.32 -8.19 -9.19
C GLU A 86 12.76 -7.78 -8.88
N GLU A 87 13.48 -7.29 -9.90
CA GLU A 87 14.82 -6.75 -9.72
C GLU A 87 14.81 -5.43 -8.92
N ALA A 88 13.83 -4.55 -9.17
CA ALA A 88 13.67 -3.32 -8.39
C ALA A 88 13.42 -3.60 -6.91
N MET A 89 12.59 -4.60 -6.59
CA MET A 89 12.29 -5.00 -5.21
C MET A 89 13.47 -5.69 -4.53
N ARG A 90 14.22 -6.55 -5.25
CA ARG A 90 15.48 -7.13 -4.74
C ARG A 90 16.47 -6.05 -4.33
N ARG A 91 16.69 -5.05 -5.19
CA ARG A 91 17.54 -3.90 -4.87
C ARG A 91 16.98 -3.06 -3.72
N GLY A 92 15.66 -2.93 -3.65
CA GLY A 92 14.96 -2.25 -2.55
C GLY A 92 15.19 -2.94 -1.20
N GLN A 93 15.14 -4.27 -1.17
CA GLN A 93 15.42 -5.09 0.00
C GLN A 93 16.87 -4.89 0.48
N GLU A 94 17.85 -5.02 -0.42
CA GLU A 94 19.27 -4.81 -0.09
C GLU A 94 19.51 -3.40 0.48
N LYS A 95 18.88 -2.39 -0.12
CA LYS A 95 18.94 -1.01 0.37
C LYS A 95 18.31 -0.86 1.76
N ALA A 96 17.21 -1.56 2.05
CA ALA A 96 16.55 -1.53 3.35
C ALA A 96 17.42 -2.19 4.43
N ASP A 97 17.99 -3.36 4.14
CA ASP A 97 18.88 -4.09 5.05
C ASP A 97 20.14 -3.28 5.37
N GLN A 98 20.71 -2.59 4.38
CA GLN A 98 21.85 -1.69 4.59
C GLN A 98 21.48 -0.46 5.42
N ARG A 99 20.27 0.07 5.25
CA ARG A 99 19.82 1.26 5.96
C ARG A 99 19.42 0.97 7.40
N PHE A 100 18.89 -0.23 7.67
CA PHE A 100 18.38 -0.65 8.97
C PHE A 100 18.94 -2.03 9.38
N PRO A 101 20.26 -2.13 9.64
CA PRO A 101 20.92 -3.42 9.85
C PRO A 101 20.64 -4.08 11.22
N ASP A 102 20.15 -3.31 12.20
CA ASP A 102 19.88 -3.79 13.55
C ASP A 102 18.36 -3.83 13.81
N PRO A 103 17.74 -5.03 13.85
CA PRO A 103 16.31 -5.17 14.11
C PRO A 103 15.85 -4.59 15.46
N SER A 104 16.76 -4.39 16.43
CA SER A 104 16.42 -3.85 17.74
C SER A 104 16.10 -2.35 17.73
N THR A 105 16.46 -1.61 16.68
CA THR A 105 16.12 -0.20 16.53
C THR A 105 14.62 0.00 16.36
N GLY A 106 13.93 -0.91 15.66
CA GLY A 106 12.49 -0.82 15.39
C GLY A 106 11.64 -0.75 16.67
N PRO A 107 11.75 -1.72 17.61
CA PRO A 107 11.03 -1.67 18.87
C PRO A 107 11.32 -0.41 19.70
N ALA A 108 12.59 0.03 19.76
CA ALA A 108 12.99 1.22 20.49
C ALA A 108 12.40 2.51 19.89
N GLU A 109 12.45 2.64 18.56
CA GLU A 109 11.85 3.76 17.83
C GLU A 109 10.33 3.80 17.99
N ARG A 110 9.67 2.64 17.94
CA ARG A 110 8.22 2.51 18.17
C ARG A 110 7.84 2.93 19.60
N GLU A 111 8.58 2.50 20.61
CA GLU A 111 8.34 2.92 22.00
C GLU A 111 8.52 4.44 22.16
N ALA A 112 9.60 4.98 21.56
CA ALA A 112 9.86 6.41 21.58
C ALA A 112 8.74 7.20 20.86
N TYR A 113 8.23 6.69 19.73
CA TYR A 113 7.06 7.25 19.04
C TYR A 113 5.84 7.29 19.96
N TRP A 114 5.47 6.16 20.56
CA TRP A 114 4.31 6.10 21.45
C TRP A 114 4.44 7.00 22.67
N ARG A 115 5.65 7.13 23.24
CA ARG A 115 5.91 8.07 24.33
C ARG A 115 5.64 9.51 23.90
N ARG A 116 6.14 9.93 22.73
CA ARG A 116 5.88 11.27 22.17
C ARG A 116 4.41 11.48 21.84
N PHE A 117 3.73 10.47 21.27
CA PHE A 117 2.32 10.56 20.94
C PHE A 117 1.42 10.68 22.17
N LYS A 118 1.68 9.88 23.22
CA LYS A 118 0.96 9.99 24.50
C LYS A 118 1.18 11.35 25.16
N GLN A 119 2.40 11.89 25.10
CA GLN A 119 2.67 13.25 25.59
C GLN A 119 1.87 14.28 24.80
N TYR A 120 1.85 14.19 23.46
CA TYR A 120 1.04 15.07 22.61
C TYR A 120 -0.45 15.02 22.97
N LEU A 121 -1.02 13.84 23.18
CA LEU A 121 -2.41 13.68 23.58
C LEU A 121 -2.69 14.34 24.94
N ALA A 122 -1.80 14.14 25.92
CA ALA A 122 -1.91 14.78 27.23
C ALA A 122 -1.84 16.31 27.13
N ASP A 123 -0.90 16.84 26.35
CA ASP A 123 -0.74 18.29 26.13
C ASP A 123 -1.94 18.89 25.39
N ALA A 124 -2.55 18.11 24.49
CA ALA A 124 -3.73 18.51 23.72
C ALA A 124 -5.06 18.28 24.46
N ALA A 125 -5.03 17.73 25.68
CA ALA A 125 -6.21 17.28 26.44
C ALA A 125 -7.13 16.34 25.62
N LEU A 126 -6.52 15.47 24.82
CA LEU A 126 -7.19 14.42 24.05
C LEU A 126 -7.06 13.08 24.77
N ASP A 127 -8.14 12.31 24.78
CA ASP A 127 -8.10 10.94 25.30
C ASP A 127 -7.27 10.05 24.37
N ALA A 128 -6.49 9.16 24.97
CA ALA A 128 -5.85 8.10 24.21
C ALA A 128 -6.92 7.12 23.73
N PRO A 129 -6.82 6.61 22.49
CA PRO A 129 -7.69 5.51 22.07
C PRO A 129 -7.51 4.35 23.07
N GLU A 130 -8.62 3.86 23.63
CA GLU A 130 -8.62 2.68 24.49
C GLU A 130 -8.04 1.52 23.68
N GLY A 131 -6.92 0.96 24.14
CA GLY A 131 -6.28 -0.18 23.48
C GLY A 131 -6.89 -1.49 23.97
N GLU A 132 -7.44 -2.29 23.06
CA GLU A 132 -7.56 -3.75 23.21
C GLU A 132 -6.26 -4.46 22.81
#